data_AF-A0A9D9EB93-F1
#
_entry.id   AF-A0A9D9EB93-F1
#
_cell.length_a   1.000
_cell.length_b   1.000
_cell.length_c   1.000
_cell.angle_alpha   90.00
_cell.angle_beta   90.00
_cell.angle_gamma   90.00
#
_symmetry.space_group_name_H-M   'P 1'
#
loop_
_entity.id
_entity.type
_entity.pdbx_description
1 polymer ?
#
loop_
_entity_poly.entity_id
_entity_poly.type
_entity_poly.pdbx_seq_one_letter_code
_entity_poly.pdbx_strand_id
1 'polypeptide(L)'
;MRAAVLILCLATLASCSFKPARSISVELDGEHLWEYYAAEPMWYTLTWYDGHEVDSRTLGKGQRRTVVEIEQGSTCVFVAYPLDSLRPMGGVYSPGDGDHVSLDYGQGRLAELLLDVVDYNASLVEDLDYGRLKAMLPQDWDDDALYAAFLDGSLGQKTIAGRSSHDVELTGLLSGHYFSEYDEGPSFDFVFGDSLTLSLDVGIHRFYNMAEGFVHVVAVYPEGESSSYSYIMDSW
;
A
#
# COMPACT_ATOMS: atom_id res chain seq x y z
N MET A 1 9.97 50.76 22.98
CA MET A 1 10.79 49.59 22.58
C MET A 1 10.38 48.28 23.26
N ARG A 2 10.22 48.22 24.59
CA ARG A 2 9.85 46.97 25.29
C ARG A 2 8.49 46.36 24.91
N ALA A 3 7.48 47.20 24.63
CA ALA A 3 6.16 46.74 24.19
C ALA A 3 6.17 46.15 22.76
N ALA A 4 7.02 46.66 21.87
CA ALA A 4 7.15 46.15 20.50
C ALA A 4 7.83 44.77 20.45
N VAL A 5 8.78 44.51 21.35
CA VAL A 5 9.44 43.20 21.49
C VAL A 5 8.46 42.15 22.03
N LEU A 6 7.58 42.52 22.97
CA LEU A 6 6.57 41.60 23.52
C LEU A 6 5.50 41.20 22.49
N ILE A 7 5.07 42.13 21.63
CA ILE A 7 4.12 41.84 20.55
C ILE A 7 4.75 40.95 19.47
N LEU A 8 6.04 41.13 19.17
CA LEU A 8 6.78 40.28 18.22
C LEU A 8 6.99 38.86 18.77
N CYS A 9 7.18 38.70 20.09
CA CYS A 9 7.23 37.40 20.75
C CYS A 9 5.86 36.71 20.82
N LEU A 10 4.76 37.46 20.99
CA LEU A 10 3.40 36.88 20.92
C LEU A 10 3.00 36.48 19.49
N ALA A 11 3.43 37.25 18.47
CA ALA A 11 3.15 36.93 17.07
C ALA A 11 3.93 35.72 16.56
N THR A 12 5.09 35.40 17.15
CA THR A 12 5.90 34.21 16.79
C THR A 12 5.45 32.93 17.49
N LEU A 13 4.71 33.03 18.61
CA LEU A 13 4.10 31.88 19.28
C LEU A 13 2.73 31.49 18.70
N ALA A 14 2.12 32.35 17.88
CA ALA A 14 0.84 32.08 17.21
C ALA A 14 0.97 31.31 15.89
N SER A 15 2.20 31.01 15.45
CA SER A 15 2.45 30.25 14.21
C SER A 15 2.60 28.74 14.42
N CYS A 16 2.48 28.25 15.67
CA CYS A 16 2.27 26.82 15.90
C CYS A 16 0.79 26.51 15.63
N SER A 17 0.49 26.04 14.41
CA SER A 17 -0.77 25.40 14.07
C SER A 17 -0.92 24.12 14.90
N PHE A 18 -1.37 24.23 16.15
CA PHE A 18 -1.70 23.07 16.97
C PHE A 18 -2.99 22.44 16.44
N LYS A 19 -2.87 21.33 15.71
CA LYS A 19 -4.01 20.47 15.38
C LYS A 19 -4.21 19.49 16.56
N PRO A 20 -5.40 19.43 17.17
CA PRO A 20 -5.64 18.50 18.28
C PRO A 20 -5.61 17.05 17.77
N ALA A 21 -5.10 16.13 18.60
CA ALA A 21 -5.08 14.71 18.30
C ALA A 21 -6.45 14.05 18.55
N ARG A 22 -6.75 13.00 17.80
CA ARG A 22 -7.90 12.11 18.00
C ARG A 22 -7.51 10.65 17.82
N SER A 23 -8.12 9.77 18.62
CA SER A 23 -8.00 8.33 18.44
C SER A 23 -8.89 7.83 17.30
N ILE A 24 -8.37 6.92 16.49
CA ILE A 24 -9.08 6.19 15.44
C ILE A 24 -8.86 4.68 15.63
N SER A 25 -9.92 3.89 15.48
CA SER A 25 -9.84 2.43 15.41
C SER A 25 -9.54 1.99 13.98
N VAL A 26 -8.38 1.39 13.76
CA VAL A 26 -7.96 0.82 12.47
C VAL A 26 -8.15 -0.69 12.49
N GLU A 27 -8.75 -1.25 11.45
CA GLU A 27 -9.08 -2.67 11.33
C GLU A 27 -8.67 -3.25 9.98
N LEU A 28 -8.17 -4.50 9.99
CA LEU A 28 -7.86 -5.28 8.80
C LEU A 28 -9.11 -6.07 8.37
N ASP A 29 -9.72 -5.66 7.26
CA ASP A 29 -10.96 -6.25 6.74
C ASP A 29 -10.68 -7.31 5.67
N GLY A 30 -10.44 -8.54 6.13
CA GLY A 30 -10.20 -9.70 5.27
C GLY A 30 -8.77 -10.24 5.37
N GLU A 31 -8.64 -11.57 5.28
CA GLU A 31 -7.37 -12.30 5.41
C GLU A 31 -6.59 -12.27 4.09
N HIS A 32 -5.25 -12.30 4.17
CA HIS A 32 -4.43 -12.50 2.98
C HIS A 32 -4.76 -13.86 2.36
N LEU A 33 -4.74 -13.95 1.03
CA LEU A 33 -5.08 -15.19 0.33
C LEU A 33 -4.20 -16.37 0.80
N TRP A 34 -2.94 -16.09 1.12
CA TRP A 34 -2.05 -17.11 1.68
C TRP A 34 -2.37 -17.48 3.13
N GLU A 35 -2.87 -16.58 3.97
CA GLU A 35 -3.38 -16.95 5.31
C GLU A 35 -4.54 -17.94 5.18
N TYR A 36 -5.46 -17.69 4.24
CA TYR A 36 -6.61 -18.56 3.98
C TYR A 36 -6.17 -19.97 3.58
N TYR A 37 -5.24 -20.08 2.62
CA TYR A 37 -4.80 -21.39 2.12
C TYR A 37 -3.86 -22.13 3.09
N ALA A 38 -3.04 -21.42 3.86
CA ALA A 38 -2.14 -22.03 4.84
C ALA A 38 -2.83 -22.31 6.18
N ALA A 39 -4.01 -21.72 6.42
CA ALA A 39 -4.70 -21.71 7.70
C ALA A 39 -3.80 -21.24 8.87
N GLU A 40 -2.87 -20.34 8.58
CA GLU A 40 -1.95 -19.73 9.55
C GLU A 40 -1.98 -18.20 9.40
N PRO A 41 -2.26 -17.45 10.49
CA PRO A 41 -2.27 -15.99 10.43
C PRO A 41 -0.85 -15.42 10.33
N MET A 42 -0.70 -14.37 9.54
CA MET A 42 0.50 -13.56 9.40
C MET A 42 0.52 -12.43 10.44
N TRP A 43 1.72 -11.96 10.76
CA TRP A 43 1.89 -10.63 11.33
C TRP A 43 1.89 -9.56 10.22
N TYR A 44 1.59 -8.32 10.61
CA TYR A 44 1.51 -7.19 9.69
C TYR A 44 2.34 -6.01 10.21
N THR A 45 2.98 -5.25 9.32
CA THR A 45 3.50 -3.92 9.63
C THR A 45 2.42 -2.91 9.23
N LEU A 46 1.83 -2.23 10.20
CA LEU A 46 0.95 -1.09 9.96
C LEU A 46 1.80 0.18 9.90
N THR A 47 1.82 0.86 8.76
CA THR A 47 2.44 2.16 8.54
C THR A 47 1.35 3.19 8.26
N TRP A 48 1.45 4.38 8.83
CA TRP A 48 0.47 5.42 8.60
C TRP A 48 1.05 6.81 8.65
N TYR A 49 0.48 7.70 7.85
CA TYR A 49 0.64 9.15 7.98
C TYR A 49 -0.45 9.68 8.91
N ASP A 50 -0.06 10.27 10.03
CA ASP A 50 -0.97 10.73 11.07
C ASP A 50 -1.50 12.17 10.85
N GLY A 51 -1.14 12.80 9.73
CA GLY A 51 -1.43 14.20 9.46
C GLY A 51 -0.26 15.15 9.74
N HIS A 52 0.83 14.64 10.32
CA HIS A 52 2.08 15.35 10.59
C HIS A 52 3.32 14.53 10.19
N GLU A 53 3.42 13.28 10.61
CA GLU A 53 4.54 12.38 10.30
C GLU A 53 4.09 10.97 9.97
N VAL A 54 5.02 10.17 9.43
CA VAL A 54 4.80 8.75 9.17
C VAL A 54 5.29 7.95 10.37
N ASP A 55 4.41 7.12 10.94
CA ASP A 55 4.72 6.20 12.03
C ASP A 55 4.42 4.74 11.60
N SER A 56 4.96 3.78 12.33
CA SER A 56 4.79 2.36 12.04
C SER A 56 4.70 1.50 13.30
N ARG A 57 3.98 0.38 13.20
CA ARG A 57 3.80 -0.58 14.29
C ARG A 57 3.56 -1.98 13.74
N THR A 58 4.24 -2.96 14.33
CA THR A 58 3.93 -4.38 14.08
C THR A 58 2.65 -4.80 14.81
N LEU A 59 1.71 -5.38 14.06
CA LEU A 59 0.56 -6.11 14.56
C LEU A 59 0.94 -7.59 14.63
N GLY A 60 0.75 -8.20 15.81
CA GLY A 60 1.06 -9.63 15.99
C GLY A 60 0.14 -10.53 15.16
N LYS A 61 0.53 -11.81 15.02
CA LYS A 61 -0.30 -12.83 14.36
C LYS A 61 -1.73 -12.84 14.89
N GLY A 62 -2.70 -12.72 13.98
CA GLY A 62 -4.13 -12.71 14.31
C GLY A 62 -4.63 -11.42 14.98
N GLN A 63 -3.77 -10.40 15.15
CA GLN A 63 -4.19 -9.08 15.59
C GLN A 63 -4.75 -8.31 14.39
N ARG A 64 -6.07 -8.07 14.41
CA ARG A 64 -6.78 -7.46 13.27
C ARG A 64 -7.26 -6.04 13.53
N ARG A 65 -7.08 -5.53 14.75
CA ARG A 65 -7.52 -4.19 15.14
C ARG A 65 -6.47 -3.53 16.04
N THR A 66 -6.31 -2.23 15.88
CA THR A 66 -5.50 -1.38 16.77
C THR A 66 -6.14 0.01 16.87
N VAL A 67 -5.67 0.79 17.85
CA VAL A 67 -5.97 2.22 17.96
C VAL A 67 -4.70 3.01 17.68
N VAL A 68 -4.86 4.08 16.93
CA VAL A 68 -3.82 5.04 16.55
C VAL A 68 -4.33 6.46 16.81
N GLU A 69 -3.41 7.37 17.10
CA GLU A 69 -3.71 8.80 17.20
C GLU A 69 -3.42 9.45 15.85
N ILE A 70 -4.27 10.39 15.44
CA ILE A 70 -4.08 11.23 14.25
C ILE A 70 -4.37 12.69 14.56
N GLU A 71 -3.83 13.59 13.75
CA GLU A 71 -4.19 15.00 13.77
C GLU A 71 -5.60 15.24 13.22
N GLN A 72 -6.37 16.05 13.94
CA GLN A 72 -7.69 16.45 13.48
C GLN A 72 -7.60 17.46 12.33
N GLY A 73 -8.38 17.22 11.28
CA GLY A 73 -8.53 18.13 10.15
C GLY A 73 -7.59 17.83 8.98
N SER A 74 -6.72 16.85 9.09
CA SER A 74 -5.90 16.33 7.99
C SER A 74 -6.46 15.01 7.46
N THR A 75 -6.28 14.77 6.15
CA THR A 75 -6.39 13.42 5.59
C THR A 75 -5.20 12.57 6.07
N CYS A 76 -5.50 11.36 6.54
CA CYS A 76 -4.53 10.40 7.09
C CYS A 76 -4.58 9.11 6.29
N VAL A 77 -3.41 8.51 6.05
CA VAL A 77 -3.28 7.34 5.16
C VAL A 77 -2.76 6.17 5.98
N PHE A 78 -3.36 4.99 5.82
CA PHE A 78 -3.02 3.78 6.55
C PHE A 78 -2.73 2.64 5.57
N VAL A 79 -1.64 1.93 5.80
CA VAL A 79 -1.20 0.80 4.98
C VAL A 79 -0.72 -0.32 5.89
N ALA A 80 -1.25 -1.52 5.71
CA ALA A 80 -0.84 -2.70 6.46
C ALA A 80 -0.20 -3.73 5.53
N TYR A 81 1.09 -3.98 5.73
CA TYR A 81 1.91 -4.89 4.95
C TYR A 81 1.97 -6.26 5.63
N PRO A 82 1.36 -7.33 5.06
CA PRO A 82 1.58 -8.67 5.54
C PRO A 82 3.05 -9.05 5.36
N LEU A 83 3.68 -9.60 6.40
CA LEU A 83 5.11 -9.98 6.37
C LEU A 83 6.03 -8.87 5.82
N ASP A 84 5.74 -7.62 6.17
CA ASP A 84 6.47 -6.39 5.80
C ASP A 84 6.43 -5.94 4.34
N SER A 85 6.23 -6.85 3.40
CA SER A 85 6.48 -6.56 1.97
C SER A 85 5.48 -7.19 1.00
N LEU A 86 4.53 -7.98 1.51
CA LEU A 86 3.47 -8.50 0.67
C LEU A 86 2.47 -7.39 0.32
N ARG A 87 1.61 -7.67 -0.67
CA ARG A 87 0.55 -6.79 -1.15
C ARG A 87 -0.16 -6.17 0.05
N PRO A 88 -0.16 -4.84 0.18
CA PRO A 88 -0.72 -4.22 1.36
C PRO A 88 -2.25 -4.18 1.33
N MET A 89 -2.83 -4.13 2.53
CA MET A 89 -4.17 -3.58 2.75
C MET A 89 -4.04 -2.08 2.99
N GLY A 90 -5.03 -1.29 2.63
CA GLY A 90 -4.97 0.15 2.80
C GLY A 90 -6.31 0.78 3.07
N GLY A 91 -6.27 2.02 3.53
CA GLY A 91 -7.44 2.82 3.81
C GLY A 91 -7.04 4.23 4.14
N VAL A 92 -7.99 5.14 4.03
CA VAL A 92 -7.77 6.58 4.23
C VAL A 92 -8.86 7.10 5.16
N TYR A 93 -8.44 7.97 6.06
CA TYR A 93 -9.33 8.81 6.85
C TYR A 93 -9.35 10.21 6.24
N SER A 94 -10.54 10.75 6.00
CA SER A 94 -10.74 12.14 5.60
C SER A 94 -11.42 12.95 6.71
N PRO A 95 -11.18 14.29 6.78
CA PRO A 95 -11.84 15.14 7.75
C PRO A 95 -13.38 15.06 7.66
N GLY A 96 -14.01 14.64 8.75
CA GLY A 96 -15.46 14.45 8.82
C GLY A 96 -15.88 12.98 8.84
N ASP A 97 -14.96 12.06 8.58
CA ASP A 97 -15.19 10.63 8.78
C ASP A 97 -15.38 10.29 10.26
N GLY A 98 -15.90 9.08 10.49
CA GLY A 98 -16.09 8.51 11.81
C GLY A 98 -14.80 8.29 12.58
N ASP A 99 -14.86 7.48 13.63
CA ASP A 99 -13.72 7.09 14.45
C ASP A 99 -13.12 5.74 14.07
N HIS A 100 -13.38 5.29 12.83
CA HIS A 100 -13.02 3.98 12.35
C HIS A 100 -12.55 4.03 10.90
N VAL A 101 -11.46 3.31 10.61
CA VAL A 101 -10.95 3.06 9.26
C VAL A 101 -10.81 1.55 9.06
N SER A 102 -11.43 1.06 8.00
CA SER A 102 -11.30 -0.31 7.53
C SER A 102 -10.23 -0.37 6.44
N LEU A 103 -9.25 -1.27 6.58
CA LEU A 103 -8.20 -1.49 5.60
C LEU A 103 -8.54 -2.71 4.76
N ASP A 104 -8.48 -2.58 3.44
CA ASP A 104 -8.74 -3.67 2.49
C ASP A 104 -7.72 -3.70 1.35
N TYR A 105 -7.64 -4.83 0.65
CA TYR A 105 -6.72 -5.03 -0.47
C TYR A 105 -7.07 -4.23 -1.74
N GLY A 106 -8.32 -3.74 -1.85
CA GLY A 106 -8.76 -2.91 -2.97
C GLY A 106 -8.26 -1.46 -2.85
N GLN A 107 -7.95 -1.01 -1.63
CA GLN A 107 -7.44 0.32 -1.34
C GLN A 107 -5.93 0.33 -1.08
N GLY A 108 -5.32 -0.83 -0.79
CA GLY A 108 -3.89 -1.00 -0.48
C GLY A 108 -2.95 -0.27 -1.41
N ARG A 109 -3.07 -0.53 -2.72
CA ARG A 109 -2.19 0.05 -3.75
C ARG A 109 -2.22 1.58 -3.77
N LEU A 110 -3.42 2.16 -3.70
CA LEU A 110 -3.55 3.62 -3.72
C LEU A 110 -3.04 4.24 -2.41
N ALA A 111 -3.31 3.59 -1.27
CA ALA A 111 -2.83 4.07 0.03
C ALA A 111 -1.31 4.00 0.14
N GLU A 112 -0.68 2.94 -0.36
CA GLU A 112 0.79 2.81 -0.46
C GLU A 112 1.40 3.95 -1.28
N LEU A 113 0.89 4.18 -2.50
CA LEU A 113 1.35 5.30 -3.33
C LEU A 113 1.17 6.66 -2.62
N LEU A 114 0.10 6.84 -1.86
CA LEU A 114 -0.10 8.07 -1.10
C LEU A 114 0.91 8.23 0.05
N LEU A 115 1.34 7.14 0.71
CA LEU A 115 2.45 7.21 1.66
C LEU A 115 3.75 7.62 0.99
N ASP A 116 4.06 7.09 -0.20
CA ASP A 116 5.23 7.52 -0.96
C ASP A 116 5.17 9.02 -1.33
N VAL A 117 3.96 9.51 -1.67
CA VAL A 117 3.74 10.95 -1.91
C VAL A 117 3.94 11.77 -0.63
N VAL A 118 3.54 11.27 0.54
CA VAL A 118 3.77 11.94 1.84
C VAL A 118 5.25 12.14 2.10
N ASP A 119 6.07 11.10 1.89
CA ASP A 119 7.52 11.15 2.10
C ASP A 119 8.19 12.25 1.25
N TYR A 120 7.64 12.55 0.08
CA TYR A 120 8.10 13.64 -0.76
C TYR A 120 7.49 14.99 -0.39
N ASN A 121 6.16 15.06 -0.26
CA ASN A 121 5.41 16.26 0.05
C ASN A 121 4.05 15.95 0.71
N ALA A 122 4.05 15.84 2.03
CA ALA A 122 2.88 15.63 2.88
C ALA A 122 1.70 16.59 2.60
N SER A 123 1.96 17.84 2.19
CA SER A 123 0.90 18.82 1.94
C SER A 123 0.02 18.47 0.74
N LEU A 124 0.48 17.58 -0.15
CA LEU A 124 -0.34 17.08 -1.27
C LEU A 124 -1.40 16.08 -0.81
N VAL A 125 -1.21 15.47 0.36
CA VAL A 125 -2.11 14.47 0.93
C VAL A 125 -2.99 15.07 2.02
N GLU A 126 -2.51 16.03 2.81
CA GLU A 126 -3.26 16.65 3.92
C GLU A 126 -4.68 17.12 3.54
N ASP A 127 -4.84 17.75 2.37
CA ASP A 127 -6.11 18.31 1.87
C ASP A 127 -6.75 17.45 0.76
N LEU A 128 -6.30 16.20 0.60
CA LEU A 128 -6.74 15.34 -0.48
C LEU A 128 -8.21 14.91 -0.30
N ASP A 129 -9.02 15.15 -1.32
CA ASP A 129 -10.33 14.52 -1.49
C ASP A 129 -10.13 13.09 -2.04
N TYR A 130 -9.93 12.15 -1.12
CA TYR A 130 -9.66 10.75 -1.44
C TYR A 130 -10.80 10.10 -2.24
N GLY A 131 -12.05 10.40 -1.89
CA GLY A 131 -13.23 9.88 -2.60
C GLY A 131 -13.25 10.30 -4.06
N ARG A 132 -12.94 11.57 -4.34
CA ARG A 132 -12.86 12.08 -5.71
C ARG A 132 -11.67 11.52 -6.49
N LEU A 133 -10.51 11.39 -5.85
CA LEU A 133 -9.34 10.74 -6.46
C LEU A 133 -9.68 9.31 -6.90
N LYS A 134 -10.20 8.50 -5.97
CA LYS A 134 -10.57 7.10 -6.23
C LYS A 134 -11.58 6.97 -7.36
N ALA A 135 -12.55 7.89 -7.46
CA ALA A 135 -13.56 7.89 -8.51
C ALA A 135 -13.01 8.27 -9.90
N MET A 136 -11.85 8.91 -9.98
CA MET A 136 -11.23 9.37 -11.22
C MET A 136 -10.26 8.34 -11.81
N LEU A 137 -9.72 7.45 -11.00
CA LEU A 137 -8.72 6.48 -11.43
C LEU A 137 -9.38 5.28 -12.15
N PRO A 138 -8.81 4.80 -13.27
CA PRO A 138 -9.19 3.49 -13.82
C PRO A 138 -8.79 2.39 -12.82
N GLN A 139 -9.33 1.18 -12.96
CA GLN A 139 -9.02 0.06 -12.04
C GLN A 139 -7.52 -0.34 -12.08
N ASP A 140 -6.89 -0.20 -13.24
CA ASP A 140 -5.58 -0.71 -13.59
C ASP A 140 -4.53 0.41 -13.76
N TRP A 141 -4.73 1.58 -13.18
CA TRP A 141 -3.89 2.78 -13.38
C TRP A 141 -2.38 2.52 -13.30
N ASP A 142 -1.57 3.30 -14.00
CA ASP A 142 -0.11 3.31 -13.91
C ASP A 142 0.35 4.10 -12.64
N ASP A 143 1.10 3.45 -11.74
CA ASP A 143 1.56 4.04 -10.48
C ASP A 143 2.58 5.15 -10.71
N ASP A 144 3.54 4.97 -11.61
CA ASP A 144 4.57 5.96 -11.91
C ASP A 144 3.95 7.22 -12.53
N ALA A 145 2.99 7.01 -13.44
CA ALA A 145 2.25 8.11 -14.05
C ALA A 145 1.40 8.87 -13.02
N LEU A 146 0.74 8.16 -12.11
CA LEU A 146 -0.06 8.76 -11.03
C LEU A 146 0.83 9.53 -10.04
N TYR A 147 1.92 8.91 -9.59
CA TYR A 147 2.89 9.53 -8.70
C TYR A 147 3.47 10.80 -9.32
N ALA A 148 3.92 10.76 -10.57
CA ALA A 148 4.39 11.94 -11.29
C ALA A 148 3.31 13.03 -11.41
N ALA A 149 2.04 12.65 -11.62
CA ALA A 149 0.93 13.59 -11.70
C ALA A 149 0.60 14.27 -10.37
N PHE A 150 0.86 13.61 -9.23
CA PHE A 150 0.83 14.23 -7.91
C PHE A 150 1.95 15.26 -7.78
N LEU A 151 3.18 14.88 -8.13
CA LEU A 151 4.35 15.74 -7.93
C LEU A 151 4.34 17.00 -8.79
N ASP A 152 3.82 16.92 -10.02
CA ASP A 152 3.75 18.06 -10.94
C ASP A 152 2.41 18.84 -10.87
N GLY A 153 1.46 18.39 -10.04
CA GLY A 153 0.14 19.01 -9.88
C GLY A 153 -0.80 18.87 -11.08
N SER A 154 -0.54 17.93 -11.99
CA SER A 154 -1.32 17.71 -13.22
C SER A 154 -2.44 16.68 -13.11
N LEU A 155 -2.68 16.14 -11.91
CA LEU A 155 -3.67 15.08 -11.65
C LEU A 155 -5.08 15.37 -12.20
N GLY A 156 -5.52 16.63 -12.21
CA GLY A 156 -6.81 17.04 -12.78
C GLY A 156 -6.84 17.33 -14.29
N GLN A 157 -5.70 17.21 -14.97
CA GLN A 157 -5.52 17.58 -16.39
C GLN A 157 -5.09 16.43 -17.28
N LYS A 158 -4.54 15.35 -16.69
CA LYS A 158 -4.09 14.15 -17.41
C LYS A 158 -5.09 13.01 -17.21
N THR A 159 -5.29 12.24 -18.26
CA THR A 159 -5.86 10.89 -18.12
C THR A 159 -4.71 9.98 -17.70
N ILE A 160 -4.84 9.33 -16.54
CA ILE A 160 -3.88 8.30 -16.11
C ILE A 160 -4.17 7.05 -16.94
N ALA A 161 -3.15 6.56 -17.66
CA ALA A 161 -3.26 5.34 -18.44
C ALA A 161 -3.36 4.11 -17.52
N GLY A 162 -3.96 3.03 -18.03
CA GLY A 162 -3.87 1.71 -17.40
C GLY A 162 -2.47 1.11 -17.59
N ARG A 163 -2.12 0.14 -16.75
CA ARG A 163 -0.88 -0.63 -16.82
C ARG A 163 -0.84 -1.47 -18.09
N SER A 164 0.38 -1.67 -18.59
CA SER A 164 0.63 -2.67 -19.61
C SER A 164 0.85 -4.05 -18.99
N SER A 165 0.44 -5.08 -19.71
CA SER A 165 0.73 -6.48 -19.40
C SER A 165 1.67 -7.07 -20.44
N HIS A 166 2.53 -7.99 -20.00
CA HIS A 166 3.49 -8.70 -20.84
C HIS A 166 3.38 -10.20 -20.63
N ASP A 167 3.63 -10.96 -21.70
CA ASP A 167 3.71 -12.41 -21.61
C ASP A 167 5.08 -12.81 -21.06
N VAL A 168 5.07 -13.48 -19.90
CA VAL A 168 6.26 -13.91 -19.16
C VAL A 168 6.32 -15.43 -19.16
N GLU A 169 7.43 -15.97 -19.68
CA GLU A 169 7.70 -17.40 -19.61
C GLU A 169 8.38 -17.77 -18.29
N LEU A 170 7.72 -18.64 -17.52
CA LEU A 170 8.23 -19.23 -16.30
C LEU A 170 8.83 -20.60 -16.61
N THR A 171 10.07 -20.81 -16.16
CA THR A 171 10.81 -22.07 -16.31
C THR A 171 11.58 -22.38 -15.03
N GLY A 172 11.98 -23.64 -14.85
CA GLY A 172 12.87 -24.02 -13.75
C GLY A 172 12.24 -23.98 -12.35
N LEU A 173 10.91 -23.92 -12.26
CA LEU A 173 10.19 -24.02 -10.99
C LEU A 173 10.10 -25.47 -10.50
N LEU A 174 9.95 -25.65 -9.19
CA LEU A 174 9.62 -26.94 -8.61
C LEU A 174 8.19 -27.34 -8.98
N SER A 175 7.93 -28.64 -9.02
CA SER A 175 6.56 -29.12 -9.23
C SER A 175 5.66 -28.69 -8.07
N GLY A 176 4.42 -28.33 -8.36
CA GLY A 176 3.41 -28.02 -7.35
C GLY A 176 2.42 -26.95 -7.79
N HIS A 177 1.54 -26.59 -6.87
CA HIS A 177 0.58 -25.52 -7.07
C HIS A 177 1.13 -24.21 -6.49
N TYR A 178 1.06 -23.15 -7.30
CA TYR A 178 1.54 -21.82 -6.97
C TYR A 178 0.36 -20.87 -6.83
N PHE A 179 0.15 -20.36 -5.62
CA PHE A 179 -0.92 -19.41 -5.31
C PHE A 179 -0.44 -17.98 -5.49
N SER A 180 -1.16 -17.18 -6.26
CA SER A 180 -0.88 -15.75 -6.40
C SER A 180 -0.99 -15.03 -5.05
N GLU A 181 -0.22 -13.95 -4.90
CA GLU A 181 -0.41 -12.94 -3.86
C GLU A 181 -1.67 -12.08 -4.08
N TYR A 182 -2.15 -11.99 -5.33
CA TYR A 182 -3.31 -11.19 -5.71
C TYR A 182 -4.55 -12.07 -5.91
N ASP A 183 -5.71 -11.65 -5.38
CA ASP A 183 -6.95 -12.43 -5.51
C ASP A 183 -7.42 -12.57 -6.96
N GLU A 184 -7.19 -11.54 -7.78
CA GLU A 184 -7.50 -11.54 -9.21
C GLU A 184 -6.33 -12.09 -10.06
N GLY A 185 -5.21 -12.42 -9.43
CA GLY A 185 -4.00 -12.90 -10.10
C GLY A 185 -4.05 -14.40 -10.45
N PRO A 186 -3.24 -14.85 -11.43
CA PRO A 186 -3.23 -16.25 -11.83
C PRO A 186 -2.61 -17.13 -10.75
N SER A 187 -3.30 -18.19 -10.34
CA SER A 187 -2.70 -19.32 -9.62
C SER A 187 -2.62 -20.51 -10.56
N PHE A 188 -1.56 -21.32 -10.45
CA PHE A 188 -1.26 -22.33 -11.47
C PHE A 188 -0.57 -23.57 -10.90
N ASP A 189 -0.77 -24.69 -11.58
CA ASP A 189 0.04 -25.90 -11.39
C ASP A 189 1.27 -25.84 -12.29
N PHE A 190 2.41 -26.28 -11.77
CA PHE A 190 3.65 -26.41 -12.52
C PHE A 190 4.23 -27.82 -12.35
N VAL A 191 4.85 -28.34 -13.41
CA VAL A 191 5.58 -29.60 -13.39
C VAL A 191 7.04 -29.31 -13.72
N PHE A 192 7.96 -29.79 -12.89
CA PHE A 192 9.39 -29.57 -13.06
C PHE A 192 9.87 -29.98 -14.45
N GLY A 193 10.56 -29.05 -15.12
CA GLY A 193 11.08 -29.24 -16.48
C GLY A 193 10.16 -28.71 -17.59
N ASP A 194 8.93 -28.32 -17.26
CA ASP A 194 8.03 -27.64 -18.21
C ASP A 194 8.34 -26.14 -18.33
N SER A 195 7.64 -25.47 -19.24
CA SER A 195 7.51 -24.01 -19.27
C SER A 195 6.03 -23.61 -19.27
N LEU A 196 5.74 -22.48 -18.65
CA LEU A 196 4.40 -21.89 -18.57
C LEU A 196 4.50 -20.42 -18.92
N THR A 197 3.63 -19.92 -19.80
CA THR A 197 3.53 -18.49 -20.08
C THR A 197 2.36 -17.90 -19.33
N LEU A 198 2.60 -16.82 -18.59
CA LEU A 198 1.58 -16.02 -17.91
C LEU A 198 1.55 -14.62 -18.50
N SER A 199 0.36 -14.03 -18.61
CA SER A 199 0.24 -12.60 -18.90
C SER A 199 0.22 -11.86 -17.56
N LEU A 200 1.23 -11.04 -17.31
CA LEU A 200 1.43 -10.35 -16.04
C LEU A 200 1.61 -8.84 -16.28
N ASP A 201 0.99 -8.04 -15.43
CA ASP A 201 1.15 -6.58 -15.46
C ASP A 201 2.59 -6.17 -15.09
N VAL A 202 3.01 -4.99 -15.51
CA VAL A 202 4.24 -4.36 -14.99
C VAL A 202 4.17 -4.28 -13.45
N GLY A 203 5.25 -4.71 -12.79
CA GLY A 203 5.35 -4.75 -11.33
C GLY A 203 5.94 -6.06 -10.79
N ILE A 204 5.79 -6.25 -9.48
CA ILE A 204 6.25 -7.44 -8.76
C ILE A 204 5.07 -8.38 -8.54
N HIS A 205 5.24 -9.64 -8.90
CA HIS A 205 4.28 -10.72 -8.69
C HIS A 205 4.92 -11.80 -7.84
N ARG A 206 4.23 -12.21 -6.77
CA ARG A 206 4.68 -13.31 -5.93
C ARG A 206 3.71 -14.47 -6.02
N PHE A 207 4.26 -15.67 -6.07
CA PHE A 207 3.49 -16.91 -6.10
C PHE A 207 4.05 -17.88 -5.07
N TYR A 208 3.20 -18.38 -4.19
CA TYR A 208 3.62 -19.24 -3.09
C TYR A 208 3.23 -20.69 -3.35
N ASN A 209 4.23 -21.57 -3.35
CA ASN A 209 4.05 -23.02 -3.34
C ASN A 209 4.06 -23.50 -1.88
N MET A 210 2.87 -23.71 -1.32
CA MET A 210 2.70 -24.07 0.08
C MET A 210 3.28 -25.44 0.43
N ALA A 211 3.23 -26.40 -0.50
CA ALA A 211 3.69 -27.76 -0.24
C ALA A 211 5.21 -27.81 0.00
N GLU A 212 5.94 -26.97 -0.73
CA GLU A 212 7.40 -26.91 -0.67
C GLU A 212 7.90 -25.72 0.17
N GLY A 213 7.02 -24.79 0.55
CA GLY A 213 7.37 -23.60 1.35
C GLY A 213 8.15 -22.53 0.58
N PHE A 214 8.08 -22.52 -0.76
CA PHE A 214 8.80 -21.56 -1.60
C PHE A 214 7.91 -20.44 -2.13
N VAL A 215 8.43 -19.23 -2.12
CA VAL A 215 7.89 -18.10 -2.87
C VAL A 215 8.70 -17.93 -4.14
N HIS A 216 8.02 -17.89 -5.28
CA HIS A 216 8.57 -17.46 -6.56
C HIS A 216 8.18 -16.01 -6.81
N VAL A 217 9.16 -15.17 -7.11
CA VAL A 217 8.97 -13.75 -7.41
C VAL A 217 9.31 -13.48 -8.86
N VAL A 218 8.43 -12.76 -9.53
CA VAL A 218 8.60 -12.31 -10.91
C VAL A 218 8.49 -10.79 -10.93
N ALA A 219 9.53 -10.10 -11.38
CA ALA A 219 9.49 -8.68 -11.67
C ALA A 219 9.33 -8.47 -13.19
N VAL A 220 8.31 -7.73 -13.59
CA VAL A 220 8.00 -7.39 -14.98
C VAL A 220 8.26 -5.90 -15.18
N TYR A 221 9.13 -5.57 -16.14
CA TYR A 221 9.53 -4.20 -16.43
C TYR A 221 8.70 -3.60 -17.57
N PRO A 222 8.60 -2.25 -17.68
CA PRO A 222 7.82 -1.57 -18.73
C PRO A 222 8.20 -1.95 -20.16
N GLU A 223 9.47 -2.31 -20.40
CA GLU A 223 9.97 -2.73 -21.71
C GLU A 223 9.58 -4.16 -22.08
N GLY A 224 8.92 -4.89 -21.17
CA GLY A 224 8.54 -6.30 -21.33
C GLY A 224 9.63 -7.30 -20.95
N GLU A 225 10.80 -6.83 -20.50
CA GLU A 225 11.79 -7.68 -19.84
C GLU A 225 11.23 -8.18 -18.50
N SER A 226 11.67 -9.36 -18.08
CA SER A 226 11.32 -9.89 -16.76
C SER A 226 12.52 -10.53 -16.09
N SER A 227 12.52 -10.52 -14.76
CA SER A 227 13.46 -11.27 -13.94
C SER A 227 12.71 -12.06 -12.89
N SER A 228 13.26 -13.20 -12.48
CA SER A 228 12.62 -14.01 -11.46
C SER A 228 13.62 -14.72 -10.56
N TYR A 229 13.17 -15.01 -9.33
CA TYR A 229 13.94 -15.76 -8.34
C TYR A 229 13.00 -16.48 -7.38
N SER A 230 13.53 -17.44 -6.64
CA SER A 230 12.76 -18.18 -5.63
C SER A 230 13.50 -18.19 -4.30
N TYR A 231 12.76 -18.15 -3.20
CA TYR A 231 13.30 -18.26 -1.85
C TYR A 231 12.36 -19.07 -0.95
N ILE A 232 12.89 -19.59 0.16
CA ILE A 232 12.11 -20.31 1.18
C ILE A 232 11.52 -19.27 2.14
N MET A 233 10.23 -19.38 2.42
CA MET A 233 9.56 -18.54 3.41
C MET A 233 9.70 -19.18 4.79
N ASP A 234 10.72 -18.77 5.54
CA ASP A 234 11.09 -19.39 6.82
C ASP A 234 10.20 -18.97 8.01
N SER A 235 9.36 -17.94 7.85
CA SER A 235 8.46 -17.48 8.91
C SER A 235 7.20 -16.80 8.38
N TRP A 236 6.05 -17.27 8.85
CA TRP A 236 4.77 -16.57 8.87
C TRP A 236 4.68 -15.62 10.06
#